data_AF-A0A7X9GLD9-F1
#
_entry.id   AF-A0A7X9GLD9-F1
#
_cell.length_a   1.000
_cell.length_b   1.000
_cell.length_c   1.000
_cell.angle_alpha   90.00
_cell.angle_beta   90.00
_cell.angle_gamma   90.00
#
_symmetry.space_group_name_H-M   'P 1'
#
loop_
_entity.id
_entity.type
_entity.pdbx_description
1 polymer ?
#
loop_
_entity_poly.entity_id
_entity_poly.type
_entity_poly.pdbx_seq_one_letter_code
_entity_poly.pdbx_strand_id
1 'polypeptide(L)'
;YELGGITYTFEGWYDNEAFAGEPFSFIGKKMPARDIVLYAKWNPQSYEVRFHETIQSNSELDTNIETQKVAYGKTAKNPGTPSIIPTNATPDMFSGWYQYVKTDGEHTDLVHYDFDAPIKEDIDLYPVWKSVSYQIEYDLNGGTADGFGDDNNYQYSSYAKVKSAEDITPPEGKVFIGWTIEGDNSKYYYPNDKIQMLSNIKLVANWGDVDQNTKITYYANDEKAETSEETFKQIDLSNNAQHIVLGNDFTREVYKFLGWNTHRNGYGTDYAPGDRVTVDRLNEADENNLYAQWEELTEVVANIHWEGVPKKILGETPRDYKIPAVYLSLFRRTRNSSDAERVGEPKLVESNGTVDKVKWSNMDQTDGKGNNYEYYVKQTDSEGTGYVPPNYTTVENKLTVTNYYQYVKVTAIKHWVGAEKQEKPVVTLKLWRKTIKDDSPKYVEEVDLISGISDEISHSNSLVSKNDPETGLPYTYWVTEEPVESYTSVVSENISDNKEEFKFNITNTFQSVNYTVHKKWEFGNSTKPSKMPDIELQLYRDNKAYGAPVT
;
A
#
# COMPACT_ATOMS: atom_id res chain seq x y z
N TYR A 1 -18.78 30.95 24.72
CA TYR A 1 -18.03 30.72 25.98
C TYR A 1 -18.46 29.35 26.48
N GLU A 2 -17.52 28.48 26.86
CA GLU A 2 -17.85 27.17 27.42
C GLU A 2 -17.58 27.17 28.92
N LEU A 3 -18.57 26.76 29.72
CA LEU A 3 -18.43 26.62 31.15
C LEU A 3 -19.14 25.35 31.61
N GLY A 4 -18.40 24.43 32.22
CA GLY A 4 -18.94 23.16 32.71
C GLY A 4 -19.52 22.25 31.60
N GLY A 5 -19.00 22.34 30.37
CA GLY A 5 -19.51 21.58 29.22
C GLY A 5 -20.75 22.17 28.56
N ILE A 6 -21.14 23.39 28.93
CA ILE A 6 -22.28 24.10 28.34
C ILE A 6 -21.74 25.23 27.47
N THR A 7 -22.14 25.25 26.20
CA THR A 7 -21.84 26.34 25.28
C THR A 7 -22.83 27.48 25.49
N TYR A 8 -22.29 28.68 25.70
CA TYR A 8 -23.06 29.91 25.82
C TYR A 8 -22.76 30.86 24.66
N THR A 9 -23.82 31.43 24.10
CA THR A 9 -23.78 32.48 23.08
C THR A 9 -23.78 33.84 23.75
N PHE A 10 -22.89 34.73 23.28
CA PHE A 10 -22.80 36.11 23.79
C PHE A 10 -23.93 36.95 23.21
N GLU A 11 -24.77 37.54 24.06
CA GLU A 11 -25.94 38.34 23.68
C GLU A 11 -25.71 39.86 23.81
N GLY A 12 -24.50 40.26 24.22
CA GLY A 12 -24.12 41.66 24.37
C GLY A 12 -23.79 42.07 25.80
N TRP A 13 -23.30 43.30 25.92
CA TRP A 13 -23.02 43.96 27.20
C TRP A 13 -24.22 44.78 27.64
N TYR A 14 -24.52 44.83 28.93
CA TYR A 14 -25.61 45.62 29.50
C TYR A 14 -25.08 46.51 30.61
N ASP A 15 -25.73 47.64 30.86
CA ASP A 15 -25.34 48.59 31.91
C ASP A 15 -25.99 48.29 33.28
N ASN A 16 -26.74 47.18 33.38
CA ASN A 16 -27.43 46.74 34.58
C ASN A 16 -27.43 45.21 34.74
N GLU A 17 -27.44 44.74 36.00
CA GLU A 17 -27.43 43.30 36.36
C GLU A 17 -28.68 42.54 35.92
N ALA A 18 -29.81 43.24 35.75
CA ALA A 18 -31.06 42.62 35.33
C ALA A 18 -31.12 42.35 33.81
N PHE A 19 -30.13 42.82 33.05
CA PHE A 19 -30.10 42.76 31.58
C PHE A 19 -31.36 43.37 30.93
N ALA A 20 -31.94 44.41 31.54
CA ALA A 20 -33.11 45.11 31.03
C ALA A 20 -32.71 46.18 30.00
N GLY A 21 -33.50 46.33 28.94
CA GLY A 21 -33.24 47.29 27.85
C GLY A 21 -32.44 46.69 26.69
N GLU A 22 -31.89 47.55 25.84
CA GLU A 22 -31.06 47.17 24.69
C GLU A 22 -29.58 46.97 25.09
N PRO A 23 -28.81 46.14 24.38
CA PRO A 23 -27.37 46.00 24.62
C PRO A 23 -26.62 47.34 24.51
N PHE A 24 -25.70 47.56 25.44
CA PHE A 24 -24.79 48.68 25.48
C PHE A 24 -23.91 48.70 24.21
N SER A 25 -24.06 49.76 23.41
CA SER A 25 -23.27 49.98 22.19
C SER A 25 -22.09 50.92 22.44
N PHE A 26 -20.89 50.48 22.05
CA PHE A 26 -19.66 51.27 22.12
C PHE A 26 -19.51 52.27 20.96
N ILE A 27 -20.32 52.13 19.91
CA ILE A 27 -20.21 52.94 18.70
C ILE A 27 -20.56 54.39 19.03
N GLY A 28 -19.65 55.31 18.69
CA GLY A 28 -19.83 56.76 18.87
C GLY A 28 -19.68 57.26 20.32
N LYS A 29 -19.27 56.40 21.27
CA LYS A 29 -19.01 56.80 22.66
C LYS A 29 -17.53 57.16 22.87
N LYS A 30 -17.27 58.18 23.69
CA LYS A 30 -15.91 58.52 24.18
C LYS A 30 -15.69 57.89 25.55
N MET A 31 -14.48 57.42 25.81
CA MET A 31 -14.14 56.77 27.08
C MET A 31 -14.36 57.74 28.25
N PRO A 32 -15.16 57.37 29.27
CA PRO A 32 -15.43 58.25 30.41
C PRO A 32 -14.23 58.39 31.34
N ALA A 33 -14.16 59.49 32.08
CA ALA A 33 -13.11 59.76 33.09
C ALA A 33 -13.29 58.97 34.40
N ARG A 34 -14.20 57.99 34.43
CA ARG A 34 -14.50 57.11 35.56
C ARG A 34 -14.73 55.69 35.05
N ASP A 35 -14.57 54.72 35.94
CA ASP A 35 -14.82 53.32 35.61
C ASP A 35 -16.30 53.09 35.27
N ILE A 36 -16.54 52.21 34.30
CA ILE A 36 -17.87 51.72 33.94
C ILE A 36 -17.93 50.22 34.25
N VAL A 37 -19.06 49.79 34.81
CA VAL A 37 -19.36 48.37 34.99
C VAL A 37 -20.35 47.97 33.91
N LEU A 38 -19.99 46.94 33.14
CA LEU A 38 -20.86 46.34 32.13
C LEU A 38 -21.01 44.86 32.43
N TYR A 39 -22.22 44.34 32.21
CA TYR A 39 -22.60 42.97 32.49
C TYR A 39 -22.77 42.23 31.17
N ALA A 40 -21.96 41.20 30.95
CA ALA A 40 -22.08 40.35 29.78
C ALA A 40 -23.27 39.40 29.93
N LYS A 41 -24.21 39.44 28.99
CA LYS A 41 -25.31 38.46 28.94
C LYS A 41 -24.90 37.27 28.08
N TRP A 42 -25.11 36.08 28.63
CA TRP A 42 -24.79 34.81 28.00
C TRP A 42 -26.03 33.92 28.02
N ASN A 43 -26.48 33.45 26.87
CA ASN A 43 -27.57 32.48 26.77
C ASN A 43 -27.01 31.08 26.52
N PRO A 44 -27.47 30.04 27.23
CA PRO A 44 -27.07 28.67 26.90
C PRO A 44 -27.56 28.29 25.50
N GLN A 45 -26.82 27.43 24.83
CA GLN A 45 -27.24 26.81 23.58
C GLN A 45 -28.60 26.13 23.76
N SER A 46 -29.44 26.24 22.73
CA SER A 46 -30.72 25.55 22.64
C SER A 46 -30.64 24.42 21.65
N TYR A 47 -31.39 23.36 21.90
CA TYR A 47 -31.54 22.20 21.03
C TYR A 47 -32.98 22.05 20.58
N GLU A 48 -33.17 21.34 19.49
CA GLU A 48 -34.47 21.04 18.93
C GLU A 48 -34.95 19.66 19.38
N VAL A 49 -36.17 19.61 19.91
CA VAL A 49 -36.91 18.38 20.15
C VAL A 49 -37.97 18.26 19.06
N ARG A 50 -37.89 17.20 18.26
CA ARG A 50 -38.73 16.96 17.07
C ARG A 50 -39.70 15.81 17.36
N PHE A 51 -40.98 16.05 17.14
CA PHE A 51 -42.05 15.09 17.35
C PHE A 51 -42.56 14.59 16.01
N HIS A 52 -42.17 13.36 15.66
CA HIS A 52 -42.57 12.72 14.42
C HIS A 52 -44.03 12.26 14.49
N GLU A 53 -44.73 12.28 13.36
CA GLU A 53 -46.12 11.79 13.31
C GLU A 53 -46.18 10.26 13.11
N THR A 54 -45.05 9.64 12.76
CA THR A 54 -44.93 8.17 12.61
C THR A 54 -43.66 7.66 13.28
N ILE A 55 -43.58 6.34 13.51
CA ILE A 55 -42.38 5.71 14.08
C ILE A 55 -41.15 5.73 13.15
N GLN A 56 -41.32 6.11 11.89
CA GLN A 56 -40.24 6.23 10.91
C GLN A 56 -39.93 7.70 10.64
N SER A 57 -38.66 8.08 10.78
CA SER A 57 -38.15 9.37 10.29
C SER A 57 -38.24 9.43 8.76
N ASN A 58 -38.68 10.56 8.20
CA ASN A 58 -38.70 10.82 6.74
C ASN A 58 -39.68 9.96 5.92
N SER A 59 -40.76 9.45 6.53
CA SER A 59 -41.90 8.93 5.76
C SER A 59 -42.58 10.07 4.99
N GLU A 60 -43.15 9.82 3.81
CA GLU A 60 -44.02 10.77 3.10
C GLU A 60 -45.23 11.24 3.94
N LEU A 61 -45.52 10.54 5.04
CA LEU A 61 -46.58 10.86 5.99
C LEU A 61 -46.10 11.73 7.16
N ASP A 62 -44.79 11.85 7.35
CA ASP A 62 -44.15 12.63 8.40
C ASP A 62 -43.92 14.08 7.95
N THR A 63 -45.00 14.70 7.44
CA THR A 63 -44.94 15.99 6.73
C THR A 63 -45.07 17.21 7.65
N ASN A 64 -45.52 17.01 8.89
CA ASN A 64 -45.76 18.07 9.87
C ASN A 64 -45.10 17.74 11.21
N ILE A 65 -43.77 17.73 11.25
CA ILE A 65 -43.01 17.50 12.49
C ILE A 65 -43.16 18.73 13.40
N GLU A 66 -43.81 18.56 14.56
CA GLU A 66 -43.84 19.59 15.60
C GLU A 66 -42.44 19.73 16.23
N THR A 67 -41.96 20.95 16.47
CA THR A 67 -40.65 21.19 17.07
C THR A 67 -40.73 22.09 18.30
N GLN A 68 -39.91 21.77 19.30
CA GLN A 68 -39.70 22.59 20.49
C GLN A 68 -38.22 22.98 20.61
N LYS A 69 -37.96 24.28 20.77
CA LYS A 69 -36.62 24.81 21.02
C LYS A 69 -36.38 24.93 22.53
N VAL A 70 -35.49 24.09 23.07
CA VAL A 70 -35.26 23.92 24.51
C VAL A 70 -33.82 24.27 24.87
N ALA A 71 -33.63 25.14 25.87
CA ALA A 71 -32.29 25.50 26.36
C ALA A 71 -31.59 24.30 27.03
N TYR A 72 -30.26 24.22 26.92
CA TYR A 72 -29.44 23.19 27.57
C TYR A 72 -29.83 23.00 29.05
N GLY A 73 -30.09 21.76 29.46
CA GLY A 73 -30.42 21.37 30.82
C GLY A 73 -31.87 21.65 31.25
N LYS A 74 -32.73 22.17 30.35
CA LYS A 74 -34.18 22.29 30.58
C LYS A 74 -34.92 21.08 30.02
N THR A 75 -36.20 20.95 30.38
CA THR A 75 -37.08 19.85 29.94
C THR A 75 -37.97 20.28 28.78
N ALA A 76 -38.34 19.31 27.93
CA ALA A 76 -39.32 19.50 26.86
C ALA A 76 -40.76 19.34 27.39
N LYS A 77 -41.74 19.93 26.71
CA LYS A 77 -43.16 19.72 27.03
C LYS A 77 -43.70 18.52 26.25
N ASN A 78 -44.45 17.64 26.91
CA ASN A 78 -45.14 16.55 26.24
C ASN A 78 -46.26 17.09 25.33
N PRO A 79 -46.25 16.81 24.01
CA PRO A 79 -47.27 17.31 23.08
C PRO A 79 -48.62 16.57 23.20
N GLY A 80 -48.68 15.46 23.94
CA GLY A 80 -49.86 14.59 24.00
C GLY A 80 -49.85 13.53 22.91
N THR A 81 -51.03 13.10 22.45
CA THR A 81 -51.18 12.12 21.36
C THR A 81 -50.88 12.77 20.00
N PRO A 82 -50.19 12.08 19.08
CA PRO A 82 -49.93 12.58 17.72
C PRO A 82 -51.23 12.80 16.93
N SER A 83 -51.16 13.61 15.87
CA SER A 83 -52.30 13.92 15.01
C SER A 83 -52.70 12.73 14.14
N ILE A 84 -51.72 11.91 13.73
CA ILE A 84 -51.94 10.68 12.98
C ILE A 84 -52.18 9.52 13.94
N ILE A 85 -53.39 8.97 13.89
CA ILE A 85 -53.79 7.76 14.64
C ILE A 85 -53.88 6.60 13.65
N PRO A 86 -53.19 5.47 13.89
CA PRO A 86 -53.30 4.28 13.05
C PRO A 86 -54.76 3.82 12.90
N THR A 87 -55.18 3.33 11.72
CA THR A 87 -56.58 3.02 11.38
C THR A 87 -57.27 2.01 12.31
N ASN A 88 -56.50 1.17 13.02
CA ASN A 88 -56.98 0.18 13.99
C ASN A 88 -56.60 0.53 15.45
N ALA A 89 -56.08 1.74 15.69
CA ALA A 89 -55.77 2.25 17.02
C ALA A 89 -56.89 3.17 17.52
N THR A 90 -57.08 3.16 18.84
CA THR A 90 -57.84 4.18 19.55
C THR A 90 -56.88 5.01 20.41
N PRO A 91 -57.21 6.28 20.76
CA PRO A 91 -56.32 7.15 21.55
C PRO A 91 -55.76 6.53 22.85
N ASP A 92 -56.50 5.62 23.50
CA ASP A 92 -56.09 4.90 24.72
C ASP A 92 -55.03 3.80 24.49
N MET A 93 -54.81 3.44 23.23
CA MET A 93 -53.73 2.57 22.80
C MET A 93 -52.41 3.33 22.62
N PHE A 94 -52.38 4.66 22.75
CA PHE A 94 -51.11 5.40 22.70
C PHE A 94 -50.25 5.04 23.92
N SER A 95 -49.07 4.48 23.65
CA SER A 95 -48.11 4.04 24.69
C SER A 95 -47.14 5.15 25.09
N GLY A 96 -47.03 6.23 24.31
CA GLY A 96 -46.15 7.35 24.57
C GLY A 96 -45.16 7.63 23.44
N TRP A 97 -44.25 8.56 23.72
CA TRP A 97 -43.18 8.98 22.83
C TRP A 97 -41.89 8.24 23.15
N TYR A 98 -41.17 7.79 22.14
CA TYR A 98 -39.97 6.98 22.26
C TYR A 98 -38.83 7.57 21.42
N GLN A 99 -37.59 7.31 21.80
CA GLN A 99 -36.40 7.71 21.06
C GLN A 99 -35.58 6.48 20.66
N TYR A 100 -34.90 6.55 19.53
CA TYR A 100 -33.92 5.53 19.13
C TYR A 100 -32.57 5.80 19.80
N VAL A 101 -32.09 4.85 20.61
CA VAL A 101 -30.81 4.92 21.32
C VAL A 101 -29.87 3.86 20.75
N LYS A 102 -28.67 4.25 20.30
CA LYS A 102 -27.65 3.30 19.85
C LYS A 102 -27.01 2.60 21.05
N THR A 103 -27.03 1.27 21.07
CA THR A 103 -26.51 0.49 22.21
C THR A 103 -25.15 -0.18 21.96
N ASP A 104 -24.75 -0.42 20.70
CA ASP A 104 -23.44 -1.02 20.37
C ASP A 104 -22.83 -0.58 19.01
N GLY A 105 -23.34 0.50 18.41
CA GLY A 105 -22.84 1.04 17.14
C GLY A 105 -23.55 0.49 15.89
N GLU A 106 -24.22 -0.65 15.99
CA GLU A 106 -25.03 -1.23 14.90
C GLU A 106 -26.52 -1.35 15.25
N HIS A 107 -26.88 -1.54 16.53
CA HIS A 107 -28.26 -1.68 16.98
C HIS A 107 -28.84 -0.37 17.54
N THR A 108 -30.11 -0.08 17.20
CA THR A 108 -30.90 1.02 17.77
C THR A 108 -32.09 0.47 18.55
N ASP A 109 -32.07 0.67 19.86
CA ASP A 109 -33.18 0.32 20.74
C ASP A 109 -34.19 1.47 20.83
N LEU A 110 -35.48 1.15 20.78
CA LEU A 110 -36.54 2.13 20.94
C LEU A 110 -36.90 2.24 22.43
N VAL A 111 -36.56 3.37 23.05
CA VAL A 111 -36.68 3.59 24.50
C VAL A 111 -37.75 4.63 24.80
N HIS A 112 -38.64 4.35 25.75
CA HIS A 112 -39.68 5.29 26.16
C HIS A 112 -39.04 6.58 26.70
N TYR A 113 -39.45 7.73 26.17
CA TYR A 113 -38.89 9.02 26.54
C TYR A 113 -39.50 9.53 27.84
N ASP A 114 -38.64 9.99 28.75
CA ASP A 114 -39.05 10.64 30.00
C ASP A 114 -39.00 12.16 29.81
N PHE A 115 -40.16 12.83 29.86
CA PHE A 115 -40.25 14.28 29.68
C PHE A 115 -39.68 15.08 30.87
N ASP A 116 -39.35 14.43 31.98
CA ASP A 116 -38.59 15.06 33.07
C ASP A 116 -37.06 15.05 32.82
N ALA A 117 -36.60 14.40 31.75
CA ALA A 117 -35.19 14.36 31.38
C ALA A 117 -34.68 15.71 30.83
N PRO A 118 -33.46 16.15 31.24
CA PRO A 118 -32.87 17.38 30.74
C PRO A 118 -32.35 17.23 29.30
N ILE A 119 -32.69 18.17 28.42
CA ILE A 119 -32.21 18.24 27.04
C ILE A 119 -30.75 18.68 27.00
N LYS A 120 -29.90 17.92 26.30
CA LYS A 120 -28.47 18.20 26.16
C LYS A 120 -27.98 18.18 24.71
N GLU A 121 -28.84 17.73 23.80
CA GLU A 121 -28.61 17.61 22.35
C GLU A 121 -29.98 17.64 21.64
N ASP A 122 -29.98 17.66 20.30
CA ASP A 122 -31.21 17.54 19.53
C ASP A 122 -31.80 16.13 19.71
N ILE A 123 -33.12 16.03 19.87
CA ILE A 123 -33.81 14.76 20.13
C ILE A 123 -34.95 14.56 19.13
N ASP A 124 -35.02 13.37 18.55
CA ASP A 124 -36.13 12.90 17.72
C ASP A 124 -37.01 11.92 18.51
N LEU A 125 -38.30 12.23 18.61
CA LEU A 125 -39.29 11.46 19.34
C LEU A 125 -40.37 10.89 18.42
N TYR A 126 -40.72 9.64 18.66
CA TYR A 126 -41.56 8.81 17.79
C TYR A 126 -42.75 8.24 18.58
N PRO A 127 -43.98 8.27 18.03
CA PRO A 127 -45.15 7.76 18.72
C PRO A 127 -45.21 6.24 18.65
N VAL A 128 -45.52 5.60 19.79
CA VAL A 128 -45.71 4.14 19.88
C VAL A 128 -47.12 3.84 20.37
N TRP A 129 -47.75 2.82 19.78
CA TRP A 129 -49.08 2.35 20.11
C TRP A 129 -49.03 0.91 20.67
N LYS A 130 -49.91 0.57 21.61
CA LYS A 130 -50.12 -0.81 22.12
C LYS A 130 -50.56 -1.69 20.95
N SER A 131 -49.92 -2.85 20.81
CA SER A 131 -50.04 -3.84 19.71
C SER A 131 -51.25 -3.65 18.79
N VAL A 132 -51.08 -2.81 17.76
CA VAL A 132 -51.94 -2.79 16.58
C VAL A 132 -51.25 -3.65 15.53
N SER A 133 -51.92 -4.70 15.06
CA SER A 133 -51.42 -5.51 13.95
C SER A 133 -52.28 -5.36 12.71
N TYR A 134 -51.63 -5.43 11.57
CA TYR A 134 -52.20 -5.43 10.23
C TYR A 134 -51.87 -6.73 9.53
N GLN A 135 -52.68 -7.06 8.52
CA GLN A 135 -52.53 -8.28 7.74
C GLN A 135 -52.54 -7.96 6.24
N ILE A 136 -51.90 -8.83 5.46
CA ILE A 136 -52.05 -8.87 4.01
C ILE A 136 -52.97 -10.03 3.65
N GLU A 137 -54.02 -9.73 2.89
CA GLU A 137 -54.86 -10.72 2.25
C GLU A 137 -54.50 -10.80 0.75
N TYR A 138 -54.49 -12.01 0.18
CA TYR A 138 -54.22 -12.22 -1.23
C TYR A 138 -55.49 -12.70 -1.94
N ASP A 139 -55.96 -11.91 -2.89
CA ASP A 139 -57.01 -12.26 -3.83
C ASP A 139 -56.38 -12.80 -5.11
N LEU A 140 -56.46 -14.12 -5.33
CA LEU A 140 -55.88 -14.77 -6.50
C LEU A 140 -56.56 -14.39 -7.82
N ASN A 141 -57.70 -13.68 -7.78
CA ASN A 141 -58.40 -13.14 -8.94
C ASN A 141 -58.55 -14.16 -10.10
N GLY A 142 -59.04 -15.35 -9.77
CA GLY A 142 -59.24 -16.47 -10.72
C GLY A 142 -58.08 -17.47 -10.81
N GLY A 143 -56.90 -17.18 -10.25
CA GLY A 143 -55.84 -18.17 -10.02
C GLY A 143 -56.20 -19.15 -8.89
N THR A 144 -55.44 -20.24 -8.77
CA THR A 144 -55.66 -21.28 -7.76
C THR A 144 -54.37 -21.68 -7.05
N ALA A 145 -54.43 -21.87 -5.73
CA ALA A 145 -53.32 -22.31 -4.90
C ALA A 145 -53.84 -22.87 -3.58
N ASP A 146 -53.17 -23.90 -3.04
CA ASP A 146 -53.55 -24.49 -1.76
C ASP A 146 -52.97 -23.67 -0.59
N GLY A 147 -53.84 -23.09 0.25
CA GLY A 147 -53.40 -22.36 1.45
C GLY A 147 -52.62 -21.08 1.18
N PHE A 148 -52.86 -20.42 0.03
CA PHE A 148 -52.15 -19.20 -0.33
C PHE A 148 -52.68 -18.00 0.43
N GLY A 149 -51.93 -17.58 1.44
CA GLY A 149 -52.16 -16.35 2.19
C GLY A 149 -50.91 -15.93 2.95
N ASP A 150 -51.07 -14.90 3.77
CA ASP A 150 -50.06 -14.40 4.69
C ASP A 150 -50.64 -14.34 6.10
N ASP A 151 -50.18 -15.26 6.94
CA ASP A 151 -50.63 -15.39 8.33
C ASP A 151 -49.87 -14.45 9.30
N ASN A 152 -48.97 -13.61 8.77
CA ASN A 152 -48.20 -12.70 9.60
C ASN A 152 -49.05 -11.52 10.10
N ASN A 153 -48.74 -11.10 11.33
CA ASN A 153 -49.28 -9.90 11.94
C ASN A 153 -48.21 -8.80 11.94
N TYR A 154 -48.42 -7.80 11.10
CA TYR A 154 -47.48 -6.69 10.90
C TYR A 154 -47.78 -5.54 11.85
N GLN A 155 -46.77 -5.04 12.55
CA GLN A 155 -46.94 -3.83 13.37
C GLN A 155 -47.17 -2.60 12.48
N TYR A 156 -47.79 -1.54 13.04
CA TYR A 156 -47.92 -0.27 12.34
C TYR A 156 -46.59 0.25 11.80
N SER A 157 -46.58 0.66 10.54
CA SER A 157 -45.42 1.16 9.82
C SER A 157 -44.28 0.12 9.67
N SER A 158 -44.52 -1.17 9.93
CA SER A 158 -43.58 -2.22 9.52
C SER A 158 -43.70 -2.49 8.02
N TYR A 159 -42.76 -3.24 7.45
CA TYR A 159 -42.83 -3.67 6.06
C TYR A 159 -43.21 -5.15 5.96
N ALA A 160 -44.19 -5.44 5.13
CA ALA A 160 -44.46 -6.78 4.66
C ALA A 160 -43.73 -7.04 3.34
N LYS A 161 -43.26 -8.28 3.15
CA LYS A 161 -42.74 -8.72 1.86
C LYS A 161 -43.86 -9.37 1.08
N VAL A 162 -44.04 -8.94 -0.17
CA VAL A 162 -45.00 -9.55 -1.08
C VAL A 162 -44.58 -10.98 -1.39
N LYS A 163 -45.53 -11.90 -1.31
CA LYS A 163 -45.29 -13.34 -1.44
C LYS A 163 -45.03 -13.73 -2.89
N SER A 164 -44.18 -14.74 -3.09
CA SER A 164 -43.95 -15.36 -4.40
C SER A 164 -45.25 -15.91 -4.96
N ALA A 165 -45.48 -15.69 -6.26
CA ALA A 165 -46.60 -16.28 -6.99
C ALA A 165 -46.25 -17.66 -7.58
N GLU A 166 -45.06 -18.19 -7.31
CA GLU A 166 -44.58 -19.49 -7.85
C GLU A 166 -45.50 -20.66 -7.50
N ASP A 167 -46.12 -20.62 -6.32
CA ASP A 167 -47.06 -21.66 -5.86
C ASP A 167 -48.50 -21.46 -6.38
N ILE A 168 -48.75 -20.41 -7.18
CA ILE A 168 -50.06 -20.13 -7.77
C ILE A 168 -50.13 -20.70 -9.17
N THR A 169 -51.15 -21.53 -9.40
CA THR A 169 -51.55 -21.93 -10.75
C THR A 169 -52.35 -20.80 -11.41
N PRO A 170 -51.85 -20.20 -12.50
CA PRO A 170 -52.57 -19.15 -13.22
C PRO A 170 -53.87 -19.69 -13.85
N PRO A 171 -54.83 -18.81 -14.15
CA PRO A 171 -55.93 -19.16 -15.05
C PRO A 171 -55.41 -19.71 -16.39
N GLU A 172 -56.21 -20.57 -17.04
CA GLU A 172 -55.83 -21.21 -18.31
C GLU A 172 -55.39 -20.18 -19.36
N GLY A 173 -54.22 -20.40 -19.96
CA GLY A 173 -53.66 -19.51 -20.99
C GLY A 173 -53.17 -18.16 -20.48
N LYS A 174 -53.01 -17.99 -19.16
CA LYS A 174 -52.49 -16.77 -18.55
C LYS A 174 -51.15 -16.97 -17.85
N VAL A 175 -50.42 -15.86 -17.69
CA VAL A 175 -49.23 -15.73 -16.84
C VAL A 175 -49.50 -14.68 -15.77
N PHE A 176 -48.90 -14.85 -14.59
CA PHE A 176 -48.93 -13.85 -13.54
C PHE A 176 -48.26 -12.57 -14.07
N ILE A 177 -48.85 -11.41 -13.83
CA ILE A 177 -48.30 -10.10 -14.20
C ILE A 177 -47.77 -9.39 -12.97
N GLY A 178 -48.51 -9.40 -11.86
CA GLY A 178 -48.13 -8.72 -10.62
C GLY A 178 -49.34 -8.57 -9.69
N TRP A 179 -49.09 -8.11 -8.46
CA TRP A 179 -50.14 -7.78 -7.49
C TRP A 179 -50.50 -6.29 -7.58
N THR A 180 -51.78 -5.93 -7.47
CA THR A 180 -52.20 -4.54 -7.22
C THR A 180 -52.89 -4.45 -5.86
N ILE A 181 -52.95 -3.27 -5.25
CA ILE A 181 -53.74 -3.09 -4.03
C ILE A 181 -55.22 -2.96 -4.42
N GLU A 182 -56.12 -3.63 -3.70
CA GLU A 182 -57.55 -3.53 -3.96
C GLU A 182 -58.01 -2.05 -3.92
N GLY A 183 -58.57 -1.59 -5.04
CA GLY A 183 -59.00 -0.19 -5.21
C GLY A 183 -57.92 0.75 -5.77
N ASP A 184 -56.67 0.30 -5.93
CA ASP A 184 -55.57 1.04 -6.54
C ASP A 184 -54.77 0.19 -7.54
N ASN A 185 -55.07 0.38 -8.83
CA ASN A 185 -54.39 -0.29 -9.94
C ASN A 185 -53.27 0.57 -10.56
N SER A 186 -52.83 1.65 -9.89
CA SER A 186 -51.78 2.53 -10.43
C SER A 186 -50.39 1.91 -10.39
N LYS A 187 -50.19 0.91 -9.52
CA LYS A 187 -48.88 0.29 -9.26
C LYS A 187 -48.99 -1.23 -9.09
N TYR A 188 -48.08 -1.94 -9.74
CA TYR A 188 -47.86 -3.38 -9.53
C TYR A 188 -46.81 -3.62 -8.44
N TYR A 189 -47.01 -4.70 -7.69
CA TYR A 189 -46.09 -5.22 -6.67
C TYR A 189 -45.71 -6.66 -7.01
N TYR A 190 -44.42 -6.97 -6.89
CA TYR A 190 -43.82 -8.27 -7.20
C TYR A 190 -43.39 -9.02 -5.95
N PRO A 191 -43.15 -10.34 -6.07
CA PRO A 191 -42.50 -11.10 -5.02
C PRO A 191 -41.27 -10.40 -4.45
N ASN A 192 -41.21 -10.31 -3.12
CA ASN A 192 -40.20 -9.61 -2.30
C ASN A 192 -40.29 -8.08 -2.26
N ASP A 193 -41.17 -7.45 -3.03
CA ASP A 193 -41.43 -6.02 -2.85
C ASP A 193 -41.86 -5.76 -1.41
N LYS A 194 -41.45 -4.60 -0.89
CA LYS A 194 -41.80 -4.17 0.46
C LYS A 194 -43.02 -3.26 0.40
N ILE A 195 -44.05 -3.62 1.15
CA ILE A 195 -45.23 -2.79 1.34
C ILE A 195 -45.25 -2.31 2.79
N GLN A 196 -45.38 -0.99 2.98
CA GLN A 196 -45.49 -0.40 4.31
C GLN A 196 -46.90 -0.63 4.87
N MET A 197 -46.97 -1.19 6.06
CA MET A 197 -48.22 -1.64 6.70
C MET A 197 -48.82 -0.52 7.54
N LEU A 198 -49.74 0.25 6.94
CA LEU A 198 -50.45 1.36 7.58
C LEU A 198 -51.93 1.02 7.87
N SER A 199 -52.46 0.05 7.12
CA SER A 199 -53.78 -0.55 7.26
C SER A 199 -53.69 -2.02 6.87
N ASN A 200 -54.80 -2.76 6.99
CA ASN A 200 -54.92 -4.03 6.28
C ASN A 200 -54.86 -3.75 4.78
N ILE A 201 -54.20 -4.64 4.04
CA ILE A 201 -54.01 -4.52 2.60
C ILE A 201 -54.53 -5.80 1.96
N LYS A 202 -55.32 -5.66 0.91
CA LYS A 202 -55.70 -6.77 0.05
C LYS A 202 -54.96 -6.63 -1.28
N LEU A 203 -54.12 -7.59 -1.60
CA LEU A 203 -53.40 -7.66 -2.87
C LEU A 203 -54.17 -8.52 -3.87
N VAL A 204 -54.41 -7.99 -5.05
CA VAL A 204 -55.16 -8.65 -6.13
C VAL A 204 -54.20 -9.09 -7.22
N ALA A 205 -54.22 -10.38 -7.57
CA ALA A 205 -53.40 -10.91 -8.65
C ALA A 205 -53.89 -10.36 -10.01
N ASN A 206 -52.94 -9.98 -10.86
CA ASN A 206 -53.23 -9.58 -12.23
C ASN A 206 -52.64 -10.62 -13.18
N TRP A 207 -53.43 -11.02 -14.17
CA TRP A 207 -53.12 -12.09 -15.12
C TRP A 207 -53.12 -11.55 -16.54
N GLY A 208 -52.14 -11.94 -17.36
CA GLY A 208 -52.01 -11.53 -18.77
C GLY A 208 -51.78 -12.72 -19.68
N ASP A 209 -51.81 -12.52 -21.00
CA ASP A 209 -51.65 -13.61 -21.97
C ASP A 209 -50.23 -14.19 -21.98
N VAL A 210 -50.12 -15.51 -22.17
CA VAL A 210 -48.86 -16.28 -22.20
C VAL A 210 -47.85 -15.79 -23.25
N ASP A 211 -48.33 -15.19 -24.35
CA ASP A 211 -47.50 -14.81 -25.50
C ASP A 211 -46.69 -13.51 -25.33
N GLN A 212 -46.67 -12.93 -24.12
CA GLN A 212 -45.84 -11.75 -23.87
C GLN A 212 -44.38 -12.17 -23.65
N ASN A 213 -43.62 -12.24 -24.73
CA ASN A 213 -42.16 -12.40 -24.67
C ASN A 213 -41.51 -11.12 -24.12
N THR A 214 -40.46 -11.30 -23.34
CA THR A 214 -39.53 -10.27 -22.87
C THR A 214 -38.10 -10.74 -23.19
N LYS A 215 -37.11 -9.97 -22.77
CA LYS A 215 -35.70 -10.27 -22.92
C LYS A 215 -34.92 -9.77 -21.72
N ILE A 216 -33.77 -10.37 -21.47
CA ILE A 216 -32.71 -9.80 -20.65
C ILE A 216 -31.49 -9.53 -21.54
N THR A 217 -30.88 -8.37 -21.39
CA THR A 217 -29.78 -7.91 -22.26
C THR A 217 -28.53 -7.62 -21.45
N TYR A 218 -27.44 -8.33 -21.75
CA TYR A 218 -26.13 -8.16 -21.12
C TYR A 218 -25.24 -7.29 -22.02
N TYR A 219 -24.88 -6.11 -21.56
CA TYR A 219 -24.01 -5.17 -22.26
C TYR A 219 -22.57 -5.30 -21.78
N ALA A 220 -21.63 -5.35 -22.71
CA ALA A 220 -20.19 -5.36 -22.41
C ALA A 220 -19.74 -4.08 -21.69
N ASN A 221 -20.48 -2.97 -21.83
CA ASN A 221 -20.22 -1.68 -21.17
C ASN A 221 -18.76 -1.21 -21.33
N ASP A 222 -18.29 -1.19 -22.58
CA ASP A 222 -16.98 -0.66 -22.93
C ASP A 222 -17.10 0.82 -23.30
N GLU A 223 -16.25 1.67 -22.72
CA GLU A 223 -16.30 3.12 -22.94
C GLU A 223 -15.95 3.55 -24.37
N LYS A 224 -15.43 2.64 -25.20
CA LYS A 224 -15.13 2.91 -26.62
C LYS A 224 -16.38 2.99 -27.51
N ALA A 225 -17.57 2.68 -27.01
CA ALA A 225 -18.79 2.61 -27.79
C ALA A 225 -19.55 3.95 -27.94
N GLU A 226 -18.91 5.11 -27.86
CA GLU A 226 -19.58 6.36 -28.27
C GLU A 226 -19.85 6.42 -29.79
N THR A 227 -19.30 5.51 -30.60
CA THR A 227 -19.48 5.51 -32.06
C THR A 227 -19.63 4.14 -32.75
N SER A 228 -19.80 3.03 -32.03
CA SER A 228 -20.06 1.69 -32.63
C SER A 228 -21.13 0.95 -31.84
N GLU A 229 -21.93 0.13 -32.52
CA GLU A 229 -22.96 -0.73 -31.90
C GLU A 229 -22.39 -1.40 -30.63
N GLU A 230 -22.99 -1.12 -29.47
CA GLU A 230 -22.56 -1.71 -28.20
C GLU A 230 -22.58 -3.24 -28.33
N THR A 231 -21.53 -3.92 -27.87
CA THR A 231 -21.52 -5.39 -27.87
C THR A 231 -22.43 -5.87 -26.73
N PHE A 232 -23.45 -6.67 -27.08
CA PHE A 232 -24.36 -7.25 -26.10
C PHE A 232 -24.69 -8.71 -26.39
N LYS A 233 -25.25 -9.38 -25.38
CA LYS A 233 -25.83 -10.72 -25.47
C LYS A 233 -27.26 -10.64 -24.95
N GLN A 234 -28.23 -11.01 -25.80
CA GLN A 234 -29.65 -11.00 -25.46
C GLN A 234 -30.16 -12.42 -25.28
N ILE A 235 -31.10 -12.59 -24.35
CA ILE A 235 -31.80 -13.85 -24.12
C ILE A 235 -33.29 -13.55 -24.07
N ASP A 236 -34.04 -14.14 -25.00
CA ASP A 236 -35.49 -14.04 -25.02
C ASP A 236 -36.09 -14.96 -23.96
N LEU A 237 -37.06 -14.43 -23.21
CA LEU A 237 -37.71 -15.08 -22.08
C LEU A 237 -39.22 -14.83 -22.14
N SER A 238 -40.01 -15.63 -21.45
CA SER A 238 -41.42 -15.30 -21.19
C SER A 238 -41.51 -14.24 -20.09
N ASN A 239 -42.53 -13.39 -20.13
CA ASN A 239 -42.77 -12.41 -19.05
C ASN A 239 -42.87 -13.10 -17.69
N ASN A 240 -42.22 -12.53 -16.67
CA ASN A 240 -42.08 -13.06 -15.31
C ASN A 240 -41.33 -14.41 -15.19
N ALA A 241 -40.54 -14.77 -16.19
CA ALA A 241 -39.66 -15.94 -16.08
C ALA A 241 -38.51 -15.69 -15.09
N GLN A 242 -38.14 -16.73 -14.34
CA GLN A 242 -36.90 -16.74 -13.56
C GLN A 242 -35.69 -16.93 -14.48
N HIS A 243 -34.63 -16.15 -14.25
CA HIS A 243 -33.37 -16.23 -14.97
C HIS A 243 -32.20 -16.32 -13.99
N ILE A 244 -31.20 -17.13 -14.34
CA ILE A 244 -29.93 -17.20 -13.61
C ILE A 244 -28.95 -16.27 -14.30
N VAL A 245 -28.47 -15.26 -13.58
CA VAL A 245 -27.52 -14.26 -14.10
C VAL A 245 -26.28 -14.96 -14.64
N LEU A 246 -25.94 -14.69 -15.90
CA LEU A 246 -24.85 -15.39 -16.59
C LEU A 246 -23.47 -14.93 -16.13
N GLY A 247 -22.47 -15.80 -16.32
CA GLY A 247 -21.07 -15.40 -16.31
C GLY A 247 -20.75 -14.40 -17.43
N ASN A 248 -19.66 -13.68 -17.27
CA ASN A 248 -19.19 -12.74 -18.28
C ASN A 248 -18.43 -13.45 -19.41
N ASP A 249 -18.96 -13.38 -20.63
CA ASP A 249 -18.32 -13.88 -21.87
C ASP A 249 -17.56 -12.75 -22.61
N PHE A 250 -17.67 -11.50 -22.17
CA PHE A 250 -17.00 -10.36 -22.80
C PHE A 250 -15.54 -10.24 -22.35
N THR A 251 -14.69 -9.72 -23.22
CA THR A 251 -13.30 -9.40 -22.90
C THR A 251 -13.05 -7.90 -22.99
N ARG A 252 -12.30 -7.36 -22.03
CA ARG A 252 -11.83 -5.97 -22.03
C ARG A 252 -10.36 -5.99 -21.62
N GLU A 253 -9.47 -5.73 -22.58
CA GLU A 253 -8.01 -5.74 -22.34
C GLU A 253 -7.66 -4.79 -21.21
N VAL A 254 -6.77 -5.22 -20.29
CA VAL A 254 -6.36 -4.49 -19.07
C VAL A 254 -7.49 -4.17 -18.08
N TYR A 255 -8.63 -4.84 -18.16
CA TYR A 255 -9.69 -4.72 -17.15
C TYR A 255 -10.08 -6.09 -16.57
N LYS A 256 -10.61 -6.05 -15.35
CA LYS A 256 -11.16 -7.19 -14.62
C LYS A 256 -12.67 -6.99 -14.47
N PHE A 257 -13.44 -8.02 -14.79
CA PHE A 257 -14.89 -8.02 -14.59
C PHE A 257 -15.22 -8.11 -13.09
N LEU A 258 -16.04 -7.19 -12.60
CA LEU A 258 -16.49 -7.12 -11.21
C LEU A 258 -17.86 -7.78 -11.00
N GLY A 259 -18.75 -7.65 -11.99
CA GLY A 259 -20.15 -8.07 -11.87
C GLY A 259 -21.03 -7.36 -12.88
N TRP A 260 -22.34 -7.59 -12.79
CA TRP A 260 -23.35 -6.91 -13.59
C TRP A 260 -24.03 -5.83 -12.77
N ASN A 261 -24.40 -4.71 -13.39
CA ASN A 261 -25.19 -3.67 -12.75
C ASN A 261 -26.35 -3.26 -13.67
N THR A 262 -27.51 -2.93 -13.10
CA THR A 262 -28.68 -2.47 -13.87
C THR A 262 -28.46 -1.12 -14.57
N HIS A 263 -27.43 -0.36 -14.19
CA HIS A 263 -27.07 0.92 -14.80
C HIS A 263 -25.63 0.91 -15.30
N ARG A 264 -25.42 1.54 -16.47
CA ARG A 264 -24.10 1.67 -17.11
C ARG A 264 -23.03 2.26 -16.19
N ASN A 265 -23.43 3.24 -15.38
CA ASN A 265 -22.56 3.99 -14.48
C ASN A 265 -22.32 3.32 -13.11
N GLY A 266 -22.88 2.12 -12.88
CA GLY A 266 -22.70 1.37 -11.65
C GLY A 266 -23.55 1.85 -10.45
N TYR A 267 -24.43 2.85 -10.61
CA TYR A 267 -25.30 3.33 -9.52
C TYR A 267 -26.61 2.54 -9.37
N GLY A 268 -26.83 1.52 -10.21
CA GLY A 268 -27.99 0.64 -10.11
C GLY A 268 -27.77 -0.51 -9.13
N THR A 269 -28.67 -1.50 -9.17
CA THR A 269 -28.53 -2.76 -8.43
C THR A 269 -27.45 -3.65 -9.04
N ASP A 270 -26.56 -4.19 -8.18
CA ASP A 270 -25.52 -5.16 -8.53
C ASP A 270 -26.05 -6.60 -8.56
N TYR A 271 -25.54 -7.39 -9.51
CA TYR A 271 -25.79 -8.82 -9.62
C TYR A 271 -24.49 -9.57 -9.92
N ALA A 272 -24.26 -10.66 -9.17
CA ALA A 272 -23.19 -11.61 -9.43
C ALA A 272 -23.67 -12.71 -10.39
N PRO A 273 -22.77 -13.30 -11.21
CA PRO A 273 -23.08 -14.53 -11.93
C PRO A 273 -23.61 -15.62 -10.98
N GLY A 274 -24.76 -16.21 -11.32
CA GLY A 274 -25.45 -17.21 -10.50
C GLY A 274 -26.65 -16.68 -9.71
N ASP A 275 -26.82 -15.36 -9.59
CA ASP A 275 -27.98 -14.76 -8.94
C ASP A 275 -29.29 -15.11 -9.68
N ARG A 276 -30.39 -15.22 -8.93
CA ARG A 276 -31.74 -15.45 -9.48
C ARG A 276 -32.46 -14.11 -9.62
N VAL A 277 -32.96 -13.82 -10.82
CA VAL A 277 -33.75 -12.62 -11.11
C VAL A 277 -35.05 -12.99 -11.82
N THR A 278 -36.10 -12.18 -11.61
CA THR A 278 -37.34 -12.27 -12.38
C THR A 278 -37.25 -11.26 -13.53
N VAL A 279 -37.52 -11.71 -14.76
CA VAL A 279 -37.46 -10.85 -15.96
C VAL A 279 -38.88 -10.52 -16.40
N ASP A 280 -39.26 -9.25 -16.33
CA ASP A 280 -40.63 -8.78 -16.60
C ASP A 280 -40.71 -7.79 -17.78
N ARG A 281 -41.84 -7.10 -17.95
CA ARG A 281 -42.11 -6.13 -19.02
C ARG A 281 -42.64 -4.78 -18.55
N LEU A 282 -42.56 -4.48 -17.25
CA LEU A 282 -43.24 -3.28 -16.73
C LEU A 282 -42.56 -1.97 -17.07
N ASN A 283 -41.23 -1.96 -17.10
CA ASN A 283 -40.48 -0.77 -17.44
C ASN A 283 -40.04 -0.86 -18.90
N GLU A 284 -40.91 -0.43 -19.82
CA GLU A 284 -40.55 -0.31 -21.24
C GLU A 284 -39.33 0.62 -21.47
N ALA A 285 -39.01 1.50 -20.51
CA ALA A 285 -37.83 2.36 -20.54
C ALA A 285 -36.54 1.68 -20.06
N ASP A 286 -36.62 0.59 -19.27
CA ASP A 286 -35.48 -0.12 -18.66
C ASP A 286 -35.60 -1.63 -18.99
N GLU A 287 -35.26 -2.01 -20.23
CA GLU A 287 -35.48 -3.34 -20.83
C GLU A 287 -34.67 -4.52 -20.20
N ASN A 288 -34.75 -4.74 -18.88
CA ASN A 288 -33.99 -5.78 -18.16
C ASN A 288 -32.50 -5.79 -18.57
N ASN A 289 -31.87 -4.62 -18.49
CA ASN A 289 -30.51 -4.42 -18.95
C ASN A 289 -29.51 -4.65 -17.81
N LEU A 290 -28.44 -5.38 -18.11
CA LEU A 290 -27.31 -5.62 -17.21
C LEU A 290 -26.01 -5.18 -17.88
N TYR A 291 -25.31 -4.25 -17.27
CA TYR A 291 -24.07 -3.67 -17.75
C TYR A 291 -22.89 -4.24 -16.98
N ALA A 292 -21.92 -4.82 -17.68
CA ALA A 292 -20.70 -5.30 -17.07
C ALA A 292 -19.97 -4.15 -16.37
N GLN A 293 -19.57 -4.35 -15.11
CA GLN A 293 -18.75 -3.41 -14.37
C GLN A 293 -17.30 -3.89 -14.40
N TRP A 294 -16.38 -2.96 -14.62
CA TRP A 294 -14.98 -3.26 -14.89
C TRP A 294 -14.06 -2.46 -13.98
N GLU A 295 -13.02 -3.10 -13.49
CA GLU A 295 -11.90 -2.46 -12.78
C GLU A 295 -10.67 -2.43 -13.69
N GLU A 296 -10.07 -1.26 -13.86
CA GLU A 296 -8.83 -1.11 -14.62
C GLU A 296 -7.66 -1.77 -13.87
N LEU A 297 -6.86 -2.53 -14.60
CA LEU A 297 -5.66 -3.19 -14.12
C LEU A 297 -4.42 -2.42 -14.59
N THR A 298 -3.38 -2.45 -13.76
CA THR A 298 -2.12 -1.77 -14.04
C THR A 298 -0.96 -2.73 -14.24
N GLU A 299 0.06 -2.29 -14.97
CA GLU A 299 1.37 -2.95 -15.03
C GLU A 299 2.31 -2.28 -14.03
N VAL A 300 2.86 -3.08 -13.11
CA VAL A 300 3.88 -2.64 -12.16
C VAL A 300 5.24 -3.09 -12.63
N VAL A 301 6.17 -2.16 -12.79
CA VAL A 301 7.55 -2.43 -13.20
C VAL A 301 8.49 -2.01 -12.08
N ALA A 302 9.26 -2.96 -11.55
CA ALA A 302 10.35 -2.67 -10.64
C ALA A 302 11.69 -2.69 -11.36
N ASN A 303 12.61 -1.84 -10.95
CA ASN A 303 13.98 -1.76 -11.44
C ASN A 303 14.94 -2.24 -10.37
N ILE A 304 15.94 -3.01 -10.77
CA ILE A 304 17.05 -3.40 -9.91
C ILE A 304 18.36 -2.92 -10.53
N HIS A 305 19.17 -2.26 -9.72
CA HIS A 305 20.43 -1.67 -10.11
C HIS A 305 21.58 -2.35 -9.36
N TRP A 306 22.64 -2.68 -10.09
CA TRP A 306 23.87 -3.25 -9.57
C TRP A 306 24.99 -2.23 -9.69
N GLU A 307 25.25 -1.52 -8.60
CA GLU A 307 26.18 -0.40 -8.56
C GLU A 307 27.56 -0.83 -8.10
N GLY A 308 28.55 -0.19 -8.72
CA GLY A 308 29.94 -0.43 -8.42
C GLY A 308 30.46 -1.78 -8.88
N VAL A 309 29.67 -2.66 -9.53
CA VAL A 309 30.17 -3.97 -10.04
C VAL A 309 31.41 -3.77 -10.93
N PRO A 310 32.49 -4.56 -10.79
CA PRO A 310 33.70 -4.36 -11.58
C PRO A 310 33.38 -4.53 -13.07
N LYS A 311 33.45 -3.43 -13.84
CA LYS A 311 33.04 -3.39 -15.27
C LYS A 311 33.96 -4.18 -16.22
N LYS A 312 35.02 -4.83 -15.71
CA LYS A 312 36.13 -5.42 -16.47
C LYS A 312 36.90 -4.37 -17.27
N ILE A 313 38.17 -4.20 -16.91
CA ILE A 313 39.15 -3.54 -17.77
C ILE A 313 39.18 -4.31 -19.09
N LEU A 314 39.02 -3.60 -20.21
CA LEU A 314 39.07 -4.15 -21.56
C LEU A 314 40.29 -5.07 -21.73
N GLY A 315 40.07 -6.35 -22.06
CA GLY A 315 41.10 -7.21 -22.63
C GLY A 315 41.19 -8.62 -22.06
N GLU A 316 41.08 -8.81 -20.75
CA GLU A 316 41.25 -10.13 -20.13
C GLU A 316 40.13 -10.41 -19.12
N THR A 317 39.57 -11.62 -19.19
CA THR A 317 38.46 -12.11 -18.37
C THR A 317 38.69 -12.01 -16.86
N PRO A 318 37.88 -11.25 -16.07
CA PRO A 318 37.63 -11.56 -14.69
C PRO A 318 36.78 -12.83 -14.75
N ARG A 319 37.42 -13.98 -14.56
CA ARG A 319 36.80 -15.28 -14.88
C ARG A 319 35.69 -15.73 -13.94
N ASP A 320 35.43 -15.04 -12.82
CA ASP A 320 34.57 -15.63 -11.78
C ASP A 320 33.42 -14.74 -11.29
N TYR A 321 33.23 -13.53 -11.85
CA TYR A 321 32.17 -12.65 -11.34
C TYR A 321 30.83 -12.85 -12.02
N LYS A 322 29.89 -13.49 -11.32
CA LYS A 322 28.48 -13.61 -11.71
C LYS A 322 27.61 -12.78 -10.77
N ILE A 323 26.69 -11.97 -11.33
CA ILE A 323 25.68 -11.29 -10.52
C ILE A 323 24.82 -12.36 -9.83
N PRO A 324 24.63 -12.27 -8.50
CA PRO A 324 23.89 -13.29 -7.76
C PRO A 324 22.42 -13.31 -8.18
N ALA A 325 21.83 -14.50 -8.21
CA ALA A 325 20.40 -14.65 -8.42
C ALA A 325 19.65 -14.10 -7.19
N VAL A 326 18.67 -13.23 -7.45
CA VAL A 326 17.80 -12.63 -6.43
C VAL A 326 16.37 -12.64 -6.93
N TYR A 327 15.42 -12.55 -6.01
CA TYR A 327 14.00 -12.42 -6.33
C TYR A 327 13.51 -11.05 -5.86
N LEU A 328 12.48 -10.54 -6.53
CA LEU A 328 11.71 -9.40 -6.03
C LEU A 328 10.32 -9.88 -5.62
N SER A 329 9.95 -9.59 -4.38
CA SER A 329 8.59 -9.76 -3.88
C SER A 329 7.85 -8.44 -3.99
N LEU A 330 6.71 -8.43 -4.67
CA LEU A 330 5.85 -7.25 -4.81
C LEU A 330 4.92 -7.12 -3.60
N PHE A 331 4.77 -5.90 -3.11
CA PHE A 331 3.85 -5.55 -2.04
C PHE A 331 2.97 -4.39 -2.48
N ARG A 332 1.76 -4.33 -1.92
CA ARG A 332 0.85 -3.20 -2.09
C ARG A 332 0.24 -2.79 -0.76
N ARG A 333 -0.17 -1.53 -0.67
CA ARG A 333 -0.93 -0.96 0.46
C ARG A 333 -1.69 0.28 0.01
N THR A 334 -2.73 0.68 0.74
CA THR A 334 -3.37 1.99 0.53
C THR A 334 -2.64 3.07 1.33
N ARG A 335 -2.74 4.34 0.93
CA ARG A 335 -1.99 5.47 1.53
C ARG A 335 -2.19 5.64 3.04
N ASN A 336 -3.34 5.21 3.55
CA ASN A 336 -3.72 5.35 4.97
C ASN A 336 -3.52 4.05 5.77
N SER A 337 -2.99 2.99 5.14
CA SER A 337 -2.74 1.70 5.79
C SER A 337 -1.25 1.54 6.08
N SER A 338 -0.92 1.17 7.32
CA SER A 338 0.41 0.63 7.66
C SER A 338 0.58 -0.80 7.17
N ASP A 339 -0.54 -1.50 6.95
CA ASP A 339 -0.57 -2.91 6.65
C ASP A 339 -0.43 -3.08 5.15
N ALA A 340 0.63 -3.78 4.79
CA ALA A 340 0.93 -4.10 3.42
C ALA A 340 0.91 -5.60 3.23
N GLU A 341 0.39 -6.01 2.08
CA GLU A 341 0.29 -7.41 1.71
C GLU A 341 1.22 -7.72 0.54
N ARG A 342 1.71 -8.96 0.51
CA ARG A 342 2.48 -9.48 -0.62
C ARG A 342 1.54 -9.84 -1.76
N VAL A 343 1.90 -9.45 -2.98
CA VAL A 343 1.09 -9.65 -4.18
C VAL A 343 1.74 -10.74 -5.03
N GLY A 344 1.18 -11.95 -4.93
CA GLY A 344 1.65 -13.13 -5.64
C GLY A 344 3.00 -13.66 -5.15
N GLU A 345 3.62 -14.50 -5.99
CA GLU A 345 4.90 -15.14 -5.69
C GLU A 345 6.11 -14.26 -6.04
N PRO A 346 7.24 -14.42 -5.34
CA PRO A 346 8.49 -13.75 -5.69
C PRO A 346 8.90 -14.05 -7.14
N LYS A 347 9.35 -13.01 -7.86
CA LYS A 347 9.82 -13.15 -9.24
C LYS A 347 11.33 -13.13 -9.30
N LEU A 348 11.90 -14.14 -9.96
CA LEU A 348 13.34 -14.21 -10.22
C LEU A 348 13.77 -13.01 -11.08
N VAL A 349 14.86 -12.36 -10.67
CA VAL A 349 15.54 -11.36 -11.49
C VAL A 349 16.48 -12.09 -12.45
N GLU A 350 16.10 -12.13 -13.73
CA GLU A 350 16.99 -12.59 -14.79
C GLU A 350 18.02 -11.50 -15.10
N SER A 351 19.14 -11.50 -14.37
CA SER A 351 20.14 -10.45 -14.53
C SER A 351 20.95 -10.62 -15.82
N ASN A 352 20.86 -9.63 -16.70
CA ASN A 352 21.60 -9.57 -17.97
C ASN A 352 22.56 -8.37 -18.06
N GLY A 353 22.60 -7.53 -17.02
CA GLY A 353 23.42 -6.32 -17.00
C GLY A 353 23.46 -5.62 -15.64
N THR A 354 23.78 -4.32 -15.66
CA THR A 354 23.84 -3.49 -14.44
C THR A 354 22.48 -2.91 -14.04
N VAL A 355 21.49 -2.98 -14.92
CA VAL A 355 20.11 -2.55 -14.68
C VAL A 355 19.17 -3.57 -15.28
N ASP A 356 18.38 -4.23 -14.43
CA ASP A 356 17.38 -5.21 -14.83
C ASP A 356 15.99 -4.77 -14.38
N LYS A 357 14.95 -5.40 -14.94
CA LYS A 357 13.54 -5.07 -14.66
C LYS A 357 12.73 -6.32 -14.37
N VAL A 358 11.79 -6.21 -13.43
CA VAL A 358 10.77 -7.23 -13.18
C VAL A 358 9.40 -6.61 -13.39
N LYS A 359 8.52 -7.32 -14.11
CA LYS A 359 7.18 -6.85 -14.46
C LYS A 359 6.11 -7.71 -13.82
N TRP A 360 5.08 -7.07 -13.27
CA TRP A 360 3.82 -7.68 -12.85
C TRP A 360 2.68 -7.03 -13.65
N SER A 361 2.01 -7.83 -14.48
CA SER A 361 0.86 -7.41 -15.28
C SER A 361 -0.43 -7.78 -14.56
N ASN A 362 -1.54 -7.14 -14.92
CA ASN A 362 -2.88 -7.42 -14.39
C ASN A 362 -3.01 -7.17 -12.87
N MET A 363 -2.38 -6.11 -12.36
CA MET A 363 -2.43 -5.76 -10.94
C MET A 363 -3.61 -4.84 -10.65
N ASP A 364 -4.34 -5.06 -9.56
CA ASP A 364 -5.47 -4.19 -9.18
C ASP A 364 -4.96 -2.76 -8.93
N GLN A 365 -5.63 -1.74 -9.45
CA GLN A 365 -5.24 -0.35 -9.19
C GLN A 365 -5.77 0.17 -7.85
N THR A 366 -6.95 -0.30 -7.45
CA THR A 366 -7.67 0.13 -6.25
C THR A 366 -8.01 -1.03 -5.33
N ASP A 367 -8.27 -0.71 -4.06
CA ASP A 367 -8.97 -1.64 -3.17
C ASP A 367 -10.47 -1.71 -3.50
N GLY A 368 -11.22 -2.62 -2.85
CA GLY A 368 -12.67 -2.75 -3.04
C GLY A 368 -13.50 -1.53 -2.58
N LYS A 369 -12.87 -0.45 -2.13
CA LYS A 369 -13.50 0.83 -1.75
C LYS A 369 -13.08 1.98 -2.69
N GLY A 370 -12.31 1.69 -3.75
CA GLY A 370 -11.83 2.68 -4.70
C GLY A 370 -10.58 3.46 -4.25
N ASN A 371 -9.88 3.04 -3.19
CA ASN A 371 -8.63 3.68 -2.79
C ASN A 371 -7.45 3.13 -3.61
N ASN A 372 -6.64 4.01 -4.21
CA ASN A 372 -5.48 3.59 -4.99
C ASN A 372 -4.42 2.85 -4.15
N TYR A 373 -3.86 1.78 -4.71
CA TYR A 373 -2.71 1.09 -4.17
C TYR A 373 -1.40 1.83 -4.46
N GLU A 374 -0.52 1.87 -3.46
CA GLU A 374 0.91 2.14 -3.62
C GLU A 374 1.66 0.81 -3.66
N TYR A 375 2.38 0.58 -4.77
CA TYR A 375 3.21 -0.60 -4.98
C TYR A 375 4.67 -0.35 -4.61
N TYR A 376 5.31 -1.37 -4.05
CA TYR A 376 6.74 -1.38 -3.77
C TYR A 376 7.27 -2.81 -3.72
N VAL A 377 8.59 -2.98 -3.82
CA VAL A 377 9.25 -4.29 -3.82
C VAL A 377 10.22 -4.43 -2.65
N LYS A 378 10.46 -5.69 -2.27
CA LYS A 378 11.58 -6.09 -1.43
C LYS A 378 12.41 -7.14 -2.15
N GLN A 379 13.72 -7.12 -1.94
CA GLN A 379 14.63 -8.14 -2.41
C GLN A 379 14.59 -9.35 -1.48
N THR A 380 14.32 -10.50 -2.07
CA THR A 380 14.09 -11.74 -1.34
C THR A 380 14.81 -12.92 -2.00
N ASP A 381 14.81 -14.05 -1.29
CA ASP A 381 15.06 -15.36 -1.86
C ASP A 381 13.81 -15.91 -2.58
N SER A 382 13.88 -17.16 -3.05
CA SER A 382 12.79 -17.84 -3.75
C SER A 382 11.53 -18.03 -2.89
N GLU A 383 11.68 -18.03 -1.56
CA GLU A 383 10.59 -18.24 -0.60
C GLU A 383 9.98 -16.90 -0.13
N GLY A 384 10.51 -15.76 -0.61
CA GLY A 384 10.03 -14.44 -0.23
C GLY A 384 10.61 -13.94 1.11
N THR A 385 11.67 -14.57 1.62
CA THR A 385 12.39 -14.09 2.80
C THR A 385 13.41 -13.03 2.39
N GLY A 386 13.53 -11.96 3.18
CA GLY A 386 14.47 -10.87 2.89
C GLY A 386 15.90 -11.38 2.69
N TYR A 387 16.52 -10.98 1.58
CA TYR A 387 17.83 -11.50 1.16
C TYR A 387 18.73 -10.38 0.65
N VAL A 388 19.93 -10.31 1.21
CA VAL A 388 21.02 -9.45 0.74
C VAL A 388 22.13 -10.36 0.23
N PRO A 389 22.51 -10.25 -1.06
CA PRO A 389 23.57 -11.06 -1.61
C PRO A 389 24.91 -10.86 -0.91
N PRO A 390 25.74 -11.91 -0.83
CA PRO A 390 27.11 -11.80 -0.34
C PRO A 390 27.90 -10.68 -1.02
N ASN A 391 28.71 -9.94 -0.24
CA ASN A 391 29.52 -8.82 -0.70
C ASN A 391 28.75 -7.60 -1.27
N TYR A 392 27.46 -7.49 -0.93
CA TYR A 392 26.65 -6.32 -1.26
C TYR A 392 26.02 -5.69 -0.03
N THR A 393 25.67 -4.41 -0.17
CA THR A 393 24.65 -3.77 0.66
C THR A 393 23.46 -3.40 -0.23
N THR A 394 22.25 -3.55 0.28
CA THR A 394 21.01 -3.31 -0.49
C THR A 394 20.26 -2.11 0.05
N VAL A 395 19.78 -1.25 -0.85
CA VAL A 395 18.85 -0.16 -0.55
C VAL A 395 17.59 -0.38 -1.36
N GLU A 396 16.44 -0.35 -0.68
CA GLU A 396 15.12 -0.54 -1.28
C GLU A 396 14.33 0.76 -1.18
N ASN A 397 13.83 1.25 -2.32
CA ASN A 397 13.03 2.46 -2.39
C ASN A 397 11.88 2.27 -3.37
N LYS A 398 10.69 2.00 -2.84
CA LYS A 398 9.47 1.72 -3.61
C LYS A 398 9.69 0.62 -4.65
N LEU A 399 9.65 0.95 -5.93
CA LEU A 399 9.83 0.03 -7.06
C LEU A 399 11.29 -0.03 -7.55
N THR A 400 12.24 0.48 -6.78
CA THR A 400 13.66 0.47 -7.13
C THR A 400 14.47 -0.22 -6.03
N VAL A 401 15.27 -1.21 -6.41
CA VAL A 401 16.27 -1.84 -5.55
C VAL A 401 17.65 -1.49 -6.09
N THR A 402 18.57 -1.09 -5.21
CA THR A 402 19.96 -0.81 -5.58
C THR A 402 20.90 -1.62 -4.69
N ASN A 403 21.70 -2.49 -5.31
CA ASN A 403 22.75 -3.26 -4.67
C ASN A 403 24.09 -2.59 -4.92
N TYR A 404 24.82 -2.27 -3.85
CA TYR A 404 26.14 -1.66 -3.90
C TYR A 404 27.22 -2.69 -3.59
N TYR A 405 28.07 -2.95 -4.59
CA TYR A 405 29.17 -3.88 -4.44
C TYR A 405 30.21 -3.36 -3.45
N GLN A 406 30.65 -4.23 -2.53
CA GLN A 406 31.59 -3.86 -1.48
C GLN A 406 33.04 -4.16 -1.89
N TYR A 407 33.91 -3.17 -1.69
CA TYR A 407 35.34 -3.23 -1.99
C TYR A 407 36.18 -2.93 -0.78
N VAL A 408 37.41 -3.44 -0.78
CA VAL A 408 38.50 -2.95 0.06
C VAL A 408 39.64 -2.48 -0.82
N LYS A 409 40.39 -1.52 -0.32
CA LYS A 409 41.59 -1.01 -0.98
C LYS A 409 42.81 -1.79 -0.52
N VAL A 410 43.64 -2.26 -1.45
CA VAL A 410 44.95 -2.84 -1.15
C VAL A 410 46.04 -1.91 -1.63
N THR A 411 46.96 -1.55 -0.75
CA THR A 411 48.10 -0.68 -1.04
C THR A 411 49.42 -1.39 -0.75
N ALA A 412 50.27 -1.53 -1.77
CA ALA A 412 51.65 -2.01 -1.61
C ALA A 412 52.64 -0.84 -1.73
N ILE A 413 53.58 -0.77 -0.79
CA ILE A 413 54.57 0.31 -0.65
C ILE A 413 55.96 -0.27 -0.77
N LYS A 414 56.72 0.14 -1.79
CA LYS A 414 58.09 -0.33 -2.01
C LYS A 414 59.13 0.56 -1.34
N HIS A 415 60.06 -0.07 -0.61
CA HIS A 415 61.24 0.54 -0.02
C HIS A 415 62.52 -0.17 -0.48
N TRP A 416 63.58 0.62 -0.65
CA TRP A 416 64.92 0.14 -1.01
C TRP A 416 65.95 0.60 0.03
N VAL A 417 66.84 -0.28 0.45
CA VAL A 417 67.85 -0.04 1.49
C VAL A 417 69.23 -0.47 0.98
N GLY A 418 70.23 0.41 1.08
CA GLY A 418 71.65 0.08 0.82
C GLY A 418 72.13 0.19 -0.64
N ALA A 419 71.33 0.75 -1.55
CA ALA A 419 71.64 0.91 -2.98
C ALA A 419 71.46 2.35 -3.50
N GLU A 420 71.82 3.35 -2.69
CA GLU A 420 71.54 4.80 -2.86
C GLU A 420 72.05 5.45 -4.17
N LYS A 421 72.75 4.70 -5.04
CA LYS A 421 73.28 5.17 -6.33
C LYS A 421 73.16 4.15 -7.47
N GLN A 422 72.42 3.06 -7.27
CA GLN A 422 72.19 2.05 -8.31
C GLN A 422 70.79 2.19 -8.91
N GLU A 423 70.66 1.84 -10.17
CA GLU A 423 69.35 1.69 -10.81
C GLU A 423 68.61 0.51 -10.16
N LYS A 424 67.38 0.77 -9.69
CA LYS A 424 66.55 -0.24 -9.03
C LYS A 424 65.82 -1.07 -10.10
N PRO A 425 65.86 -2.41 -10.06
CA PRO A 425 65.18 -3.24 -11.05
C PRO A 425 63.65 -3.09 -10.93
N VAL A 426 62.94 -3.37 -12.03
CA VAL A 426 61.49 -3.57 -12.01
C VAL A 426 61.17 -4.75 -11.11
N VAL A 427 60.14 -4.61 -10.29
CA VAL A 427 59.67 -5.70 -9.41
C VAL A 427 58.23 -6.03 -9.74
N THR A 428 57.91 -7.32 -9.74
CA THR A 428 56.56 -7.84 -9.92
C THR A 428 56.02 -8.25 -8.56
N LEU A 429 54.92 -7.62 -8.15
CA LEU A 429 54.18 -7.97 -6.95
C LEU A 429 52.97 -8.83 -7.31
N LYS A 430 52.76 -9.90 -6.55
CA LYS A 430 51.59 -10.77 -6.68
C LYS A 430 50.64 -10.51 -5.52
N LEU A 431 49.40 -10.19 -5.83
CA LEU A 431 48.32 -10.06 -4.85
C LEU A 431 47.58 -11.38 -4.72
N TRP A 432 47.33 -11.77 -3.49
CA TRP A 432 46.66 -13.01 -3.13
C TRP A 432 45.57 -12.76 -2.10
N ARG A 433 44.57 -13.65 -2.06
CA ARG A 433 43.46 -13.61 -1.11
C ARG A 433 43.08 -15.00 -0.61
N LYS A 434 42.39 -15.07 0.53
CA LYS A 434 41.74 -16.29 1.05
C LYS A 434 40.67 -15.92 2.07
N THR A 435 39.68 -16.78 2.22
CA THR A 435 38.73 -16.77 3.33
C THR A 435 39.20 -17.71 4.44
N ILE A 436 38.58 -17.64 5.61
CA ILE A 436 38.87 -18.58 6.71
C ILE A 436 38.61 -20.06 6.34
N LYS A 437 37.83 -20.34 5.29
CA LYS A 437 37.52 -21.70 4.84
C LYS A 437 38.42 -22.20 3.70
N ASP A 438 39.24 -21.33 3.11
CA ASP A 438 40.13 -21.73 2.03
C ASP A 438 41.36 -22.46 2.60
N ASP A 439 41.63 -23.67 2.08
CA ASP A 439 42.82 -24.46 2.46
C ASP A 439 44.13 -23.77 2.03
N SER A 440 44.10 -22.96 0.96
CA SER A 440 45.24 -22.24 0.43
C SER A 440 44.87 -20.88 -0.19
N PRO A 441 45.82 -19.92 -0.20
CA PRO A 441 45.68 -18.67 -0.93
C PRO A 441 45.32 -18.83 -2.41
N LYS A 442 44.38 -18.02 -2.88
CA LYS A 442 44.03 -17.87 -4.30
C LYS A 442 44.69 -16.61 -4.84
N TYR A 443 45.25 -16.72 -6.04
CA TYR A 443 45.83 -15.60 -6.78
C TYR A 443 44.75 -14.58 -7.18
N VAL A 444 45.07 -13.29 -7.15
CA VAL A 444 44.16 -12.20 -7.54
C VAL A 444 44.66 -11.53 -8.82
N GLU A 445 45.82 -10.88 -8.74
CA GLU A 445 46.42 -10.14 -9.85
C GLU A 445 47.92 -9.90 -9.60
N GLU A 446 48.61 -9.46 -10.65
CA GLU A 446 50.00 -9.03 -10.64
C GLU A 446 50.06 -7.53 -10.90
N VAL A 447 50.94 -6.83 -10.18
CA VAL A 447 51.24 -5.41 -10.44
C VAL A 447 52.74 -5.23 -10.55
N ASP A 448 53.18 -4.74 -11.70
CA ASP A 448 54.56 -4.30 -11.89
C ASP A 448 54.75 -2.89 -11.32
N LEU A 449 55.77 -2.72 -10.48
CA LEU A 449 56.17 -1.41 -9.97
C LEU A 449 57.38 -0.89 -10.76
N ILE A 450 57.28 0.35 -11.23
CA ILE A 450 58.21 0.98 -12.17
C ILE A 450 59.60 1.19 -11.55
N SER A 451 60.64 0.89 -12.32
CA SER A 451 62.07 1.08 -12.03
C SER A 451 62.53 2.55 -12.09
N GLY A 452 63.53 2.91 -11.28
CA GLY A 452 64.15 4.24 -11.32
C GLY A 452 65.29 4.44 -10.33
N ILE A 453 65.90 5.63 -10.33
CA ILE A 453 67.00 6.03 -9.42
C ILE A 453 66.45 6.62 -8.11
N SER A 454 65.19 7.08 -8.13
CA SER A 454 64.51 7.72 -7.00
C SER A 454 64.30 6.76 -5.82
N ASP A 455 64.51 7.23 -4.59
CA ASP A 455 64.05 6.56 -3.36
C ASP A 455 62.54 6.70 -3.13
N GLU A 456 61.83 7.33 -4.08
CA GLU A 456 60.39 7.52 -3.98
C GLU A 456 59.64 6.19 -3.92
N ILE A 457 58.75 6.18 -2.95
CA ILE A 457 57.81 5.13 -2.64
C ILE A 457 56.94 4.86 -3.87
N SER A 458 57.12 3.71 -4.49
CA SER A 458 56.19 3.20 -5.50
C SER A 458 54.94 2.69 -4.79
N HIS A 459 53.75 3.15 -5.22
CA HIS A 459 52.46 2.74 -4.69
C HIS A 459 51.66 2.03 -5.78
N SER A 460 51.14 0.83 -5.50
CA SER A 460 50.01 0.27 -6.25
C SER A 460 48.76 0.32 -5.38
N ASN A 461 47.63 0.68 -5.98
CA ASN A 461 46.32 0.66 -5.33
C ASN A 461 45.39 -0.23 -6.15
N SER A 462 44.84 -1.24 -5.50
CA SER A 462 43.86 -2.14 -6.11
C SER A 462 42.57 -2.13 -5.31
N LEU A 463 41.43 -2.02 -6.00
CA LEU A 463 40.11 -2.21 -5.40
C LEU A 463 39.67 -3.65 -5.65
N VAL A 464 39.53 -4.41 -4.58
CA VAL A 464 39.25 -5.84 -4.62
C VAL A 464 38.03 -6.16 -3.76
N SER A 465 37.35 -7.27 -4.04
CA SER A 465 36.15 -7.68 -3.31
C SER A 465 36.40 -7.72 -1.80
N LYS A 466 35.50 -7.16 -0.99
CA LYS A 466 35.65 -7.22 0.47
C LYS A 466 35.41 -8.63 1.02
N ASN A 467 34.36 -9.27 0.52
CA ASN A 467 33.93 -10.60 0.89
C ASN A 467 33.88 -11.51 -0.33
N ASP A 468 33.91 -12.80 -0.06
CA ASP A 468 33.68 -13.86 -1.03
C ASP A 468 32.24 -13.79 -1.57
N PRO A 469 32.04 -13.67 -2.90
CA PRO A 469 30.71 -13.50 -3.50
C PRO A 469 29.78 -14.71 -3.36
N GLU A 470 30.28 -15.88 -3.01
CA GLU A 470 29.47 -17.10 -2.85
C GLU A 470 29.14 -17.34 -1.37
N THR A 471 30.13 -17.17 -0.50
CA THR A 471 30.00 -17.54 0.91
C THR A 471 29.76 -16.36 1.85
N GLY A 472 30.02 -15.13 1.40
CA GLY A 472 29.93 -13.91 2.21
C GLY A 472 31.03 -13.74 3.26
N LEU A 473 31.99 -14.67 3.31
CA LEU A 473 33.11 -14.61 4.24
C LEU A 473 34.10 -13.50 3.83
N PRO A 474 34.65 -12.72 4.78
CA PRO A 474 35.60 -11.68 4.46
C PRO A 474 36.91 -12.26 3.91
N TYR A 475 37.48 -11.62 2.89
CA TYR A 475 38.81 -11.95 2.42
C TYR A 475 39.88 -11.36 3.34
N THR A 476 40.95 -12.11 3.51
CA THR A 476 42.25 -11.57 3.94
C THR A 476 43.17 -11.53 2.73
N TYR A 477 44.03 -10.51 2.66
CA TYR A 477 44.94 -10.27 1.55
C TYR A 477 46.40 -10.35 1.97
N TRP A 478 47.29 -10.71 1.04
CA TRP A 478 48.75 -10.62 1.18
C TRP A 478 49.40 -10.33 -0.17
N VAL A 479 50.59 -9.75 -0.09
CA VAL A 479 51.45 -9.46 -1.22
C VAL A 479 52.68 -10.34 -1.13
N THR A 480 53.13 -10.89 -2.25
CA THR A 480 54.44 -11.52 -2.38
C THR A 480 55.22 -10.84 -3.49
N GLU A 481 56.54 -10.83 -3.38
CA GLU A 481 57.44 -10.33 -4.41
C GLU A 481 58.22 -11.49 -5.03
N GLU A 482 58.33 -11.50 -6.36
CA GLU A 482 59.22 -12.41 -7.09
C GLU A 482 60.70 -12.13 -6.73
N PRO A 483 61.57 -13.14 -6.67
CA PRO A 483 62.97 -12.94 -6.30
C PRO A 483 63.68 -11.85 -7.11
N VAL A 484 64.29 -10.89 -6.43
CA VAL A 484 65.03 -9.78 -7.03
C VAL A 484 66.53 -10.03 -6.88
N GLU A 485 67.24 -10.15 -8.00
CA GLU A 485 68.68 -10.42 -8.02
C GLU A 485 69.47 -9.36 -7.23
N SER A 486 70.44 -9.79 -6.41
CA SER A 486 71.27 -8.93 -5.53
C SER A 486 70.54 -8.26 -4.35
N TYR A 487 69.27 -8.58 -4.11
CA TYR A 487 68.50 -8.05 -2.97
C TYR A 487 67.92 -9.17 -2.11
N THR A 488 67.74 -8.88 -0.82
CA THR A 488 66.85 -9.65 0.05
C THR A 488 65.56 -8.87 0.24
N SER A 489 64.42 -9.54 0.00
CA SER A 489 63.09 -8.93 0.11
C SER A 489 62.40 -9.37 1.39
N VAL A 490 61.79 -8.40 2.09
CA VAL A 490 60.94 -8.63 3.25
C VAL A 490 59.61 -7.93 3.01
N VAL A 491 58.51 -8.68 3.07
CA VAL A 491 57.15 -8.15 3.03
C VAL A 491 56.60 -8.10 4.45
N SER A 492 56.05 -6.96 4.87
CA SER A 492 55.39 -6.84 6.17
C SER A 492 54.06 -7.59 6.20
N GLU A 493 53.56 -7.85 7.41
CA GLU A 493 52.13 -8.12 7.58
C GLU A 493 51.29 -6.88 7.19
N ASN A 494 49.96 -7.01 7.19
CA ASN A 494 49.08 -5.87 6.99
C ASN A 494 49.31 -4.84 8.10
N ILE A 495 49.67 -3.61 7.72
CA ILE A 495 49.92 -2.50 8.66
C ILE A 495 48.75 -1.52 8.77
N SER A 496 47.61 -1.80 8.14
CA SER A 496 46.40 -0.99 8.24
C SER A 496 45.57 -1.40 9.45
N ASP A 497 45.20 -0.42 10.28
CA ASP A 497 44.21 -0.58 11.35
C ASP A 497 42.76 -0.45 10.83
N ASN A 498 42.58 -0.02 9.57
CA ASN A 498 41.28 0.20 8.93
C ASN A 498 40.79 -1.10 8.28
N LYS A 499 39.55 -1.51 8.57
CA LYS A 499 38.92 -2.69 7.96
C LYS A 499 38.57 -2.53 6.48
N GLU A 500 38.61 -1.31 5.95
CA GLU A 500 38.37 -1.01 4.53
C GLU A 500 39.67 -0.94 3.70
N GLU A 501 40.85 -1.11 4.32
CA GLU A 501 42.14 -1.00 3.65
C GLU A 501 43.13 -2.07 4.14
N PHE A 502 43.89 -2.66 3.22
CA PHE A 502 45.05 -3.49 3.52
C PHE A 502 46.29 -2.78 3.01
N LYS A 503 47.33 -2.68 3.84
CA LYS A 503 48.55 -1.95 3.51
C LYS A 503 49.77 -2.81 3.80
N PHE A 504 50.72 -2.87 2.87
CA PHE A 504 51.92 -3.70 2.98
C PHE A 504 53.17 -2.91 2.62
N ASN A 505 54.21 -3.02 3.43
CA ASN A 505 55.54 -2.50 3.13
C ASN A 505 56.43 -3.63 2.60
N ILE A 506 57.05 -3.42 1.46
CA ILE A 506 58.00 -4.35 0.83
C ILE A 506 59.37 -3.70 0.86
N THR A 507 60.32 -4.28 1.57
CA THR A 507 61.67 -3.72 1.75
C THR A 507 62.70 -4.61 1.08
N ASN A 508 63.40 -4.07 0.07
CA ASN A 508 64.55 -4.70 -0.54
C ASN A 508 65.85 -4.16 0.02
N THR A 509 66.65 -5.04 0.62
CA THR A 509 67.98 -4.70 1.16
C THR A 509 69.07 -5.23 0.24
N PHE A 510 69.89 -4.32 -0.27
CA PHE A 510 70.99 -4.65 -1.19
C PHE A 510 72.03 -5.52 -0.51
N GLN A 511 72.40 -6.62 -1.16
CA GLN A 511 73.44 -7.51 -0.67
C GLN A 511 74.78 -7.08 -1.25
N SER A 512 75.60 -6.40 -0.44
CA SER A 512 77.00 -6.16 -0.78
C SER A 512 77.88 -7.29 -0.23
N VAL A 513 78.80 -7.78 -1.06
CA VAL A 513 79.87 -8.69 -0.63
C VAL A 513 81.15 -7.87 -0.54
N ASN A 514 81.70 -7.77 0.65
CA ASN A 514 82.97 -7.08 0.88
C ASN A 514 84.13 -8.05 0.67
N TYR A 515 85.03 -7.71 -0.25
CA TYR A 515 86.29 -8.42 -0.44
C TYR A 515 87.41 -7.62 0.19
N THR A 516 88.13 -8.23 1.13
CA THR A 516 89.36 -7.64 1.67
C THR A 516 90.55 -8.29 1.00
N VAL A 517 91.42 -7.49 0.38
CA VAL A 517 92.66 -7.95 -0.23
C VAL A 517 93.83 -7.46 0.62
N HIS A 518 94.70 -8.38 1.02
CA HIS A 518 95.94 -8.03 1.71
C HIS A 518 97.12 -8.15 0.75
N LYS A 519 97.80 -7.04 0.44
CA LYS A 519 99.06 -7.07 -0.27
C LYS A 519 100.20 -7.40 0.70
N LYS A 520 100.85 -8.54 0.49
CA LYS A 520 102.13 -8.87 1.14
C LYS A 520 103.31 -8.53 0.23
N TRP A 521 104.35 -7.97 0.83
CA TRP A 521 105.64 -7.74 0.21
C TRP A 521 106.68 -8.68 0.83
N GLU A 522 107.40 -9.43 0.00
CA GLU A 522 108.45 -10.35 0.42
C GLU A 522 109.76 -9.96 -0.26
N PHE A 523 110.84 -9.80 0.51
CA PHE A 523 112.10 -9.22 0.02
C PHE A 523 113.24 -10.24 -0.15
N GLY A 524 112.99 -11.53 0.11
CA GLY A 524 114.03 -12.57 0.03
C GLY A 524 115.28 -12.19 0.81
N ASN A 525 116.45 -12.24 0.16
CA ASN A 525 117.75 -11.83 0.73
C ASN A 525 118.07 -10.33 0.54
N SER A 526 117.09 -9.51 0.13
CA SER A 526 117.24 -8.08 -0.12
C SER A 526 116.80 -7.25 1.09
N THR A 527 117.43 -6.10 1.34
CA THR A 527 117.00 -5.16 2.39
C THR A 527 115.68 -4.48 2.03
N LYS A 528 114.74 -4.43 2.99
CA LYS A 528 113.45 -3.74 2.86
C LYS A 528 113.66 -2.26 2.53
N PRO A 529 113.03 -1.71 1.47
CA PRO A 529 113.13 -0.28 1.15
C PRO A 529 112.45 0.59 2.22
N SER A 530 112.93 1.83 2.35
CA SER A 530 112.42 2.82 3.31
C SER A 530 110.99 3.28 3.04
N LYS A 531 110.52 3.15 1.79
CA LYS A 531 109.13 3.38 1.37
C LYS A 531 108.72 2.35 0.32
N MET A 532 107.54 1.76 0.46
CA MET A 532 106.96 0.89 -0.57
C MET A 532 106.36 1.75 -1.69
N PRO A 533 106.34 1.26 -2.95
CA PRO A 533 105.59 1.94 -4.00
C PRO A 533 104.09 1.86 -3.70
N ASP A 534 103.37 2.91 -4.08
CA ASP A 534 101.91 2.88 -4.12
C ASP A 534 101.48 1.89 -5.20
N ILE A 535 100.44 1.10 -4.94
CA ILE A 535 99.92 0.10 -5.88
C ILE A 535 98.44 0.32 -6.05
N GLU A 536 97.90 0.05 -7.23
CA GLU A 536 96.46 0.05 -7.45
C GLU A 536 95.94 -1.38 -7.60
N LEU A 537 94.85 -1.68 -6.92
CA LEU A 537 94.15 -2.96 -7.01
C LEU A 537 92.82 -2.75 -7.74
N GLN A 538 92.63 -3.45 -8.86
CA GLN A 538 91.39 -3.48 -9.61
C GLN A 538 90.60 -4.74 -9.26
N LEU A 539 89.36 -4.57 -8.81
CA LEU A 539 88.42 -5.69 -8.65
C LEU A 539 87.95 -6.15 -10.03
N TYR A 540 87.88 -7.47 -10.25
CA TYR A 540 87.32 -8.07 -11.45
C TYR A 540 86.11 -8.94 -11.09
N ARG A 541 85.03 -8.83 -11.87
CA ARG A 541 83.84 -9.69 -11.79
C ARG A 541 83.64 -10.33 -13.18
N ASP A 542 83.58 -11.66 -13.24
CA ASP A 542 83.47 -12.42 -14.49
C ASP A 542 84.47 -12.01 -15.57
N ASN A 543 85.75 -11.86 -15.16
CA ASN A 543 86.86 -11.40 -15.99
C ASN A 543 86.72 -9.98 -16.58
N LYS A 544 85.78 -9.16 -16.10
CA LYS A 544 85.68 -7.73 -16.44
C LYS A 544 86.04 -6.87 -15.23
N ALA A 545 86.80 -5.79 -15.47
CA ALA A 545 87.11 -4.81 -14.44
C ALA A 545 85.81 -4.22 -13.88
N TYR A 546 85.67 -4.21 -12.56
CA TYR A 546 84.49 -3.77 -11.84
C TYR A 546 84.87 -2.65 -10.86
N GLY A 547 84.30 -1.46 -11.06
CA GLY A 547 84.64 -0.26 -10.29
C GLY A 547 85.99 0.35 -10.67
N ALA A 548 86.35 1.44 -10.02
CA ALA A 548 87.66 2.08 -10.17
C ALA A 548 88.75 1.32 -9.38
N PRO A 549 90.01 1.32 -9.84
CA PRO A 549 91.13 0.81 -9.04
C PRO A 549 91.24 1.54 -7.69
N VAL A 550 91.66 0.83 -6.66
CA VAL A 550 91.88 1.37 -5.31
C VAL A 550 93.37 1.37 -5.00
N THR A 551 93.91 2.52 -4.57
CA THR A 551 95.33 2.70 -4.22
C THR A 551 95.68 2.20 -2.82
#